data_AF-A0A7W0L8G7-F1
#
_entry.id   AF-A0A7W0L8G7-F1
#
_cell.length_a   1.000
_cell.length_b   1.000
_cell.length_c   1.000
_cell.angle_alpha   90.00
_cell.angle_beta   90.00
_cell.angle_gamma   90.00
#
_symmetry.space_group_name_H-M   'P 1'
#
loop_
_entity.id
_entity.type
_entity.pdbx_description
1 polymer ?
#
loop_
_entity_poly.entity_id
_entity_poly.type
_entity_poly.pdbx_seq_one_letter_code
_entity_poly.pdbx_strand_id
1 'polypeptide(L)'
;MKKTLLAVAMAGLVLLPMPVASAAEPVQLVSINQAGTATGSALSYDGSSAASYGGFGSLNTSRPVTSRDGRFVVFSSLATDLVSTPTSGQANVFRRDTVTGTTTQVSVSRSGRAGNAASSGGYLSADGRYVIFQSSATDLVAGSAQPAATGVFIRDVQTGVTSAVSVSPVGVFANAPAYVNAISGNGRYVVFGTSATNLQPGCTRGKPGLYVRDTVARTTTVVNVDDTGTNCGNDGAYGATQISDDGRYVSFVSDSTDLVGGDRNAQQTSSSVIAGRQGLSWSRSTPPGRARTGAAPSRR
;
A
#
# COMPACT_ATOMS: atom_id res chain seq x y z
N MET A 1 48.90 45.90 49.11
CA MET A 1 47.50 45.81 49.58
C MET A 1 46.59 45.78 48.36
N LYS A 2 45.82 44.71 48.20
CA LYS A 2 44.95 44.43 47.04
C LYS A 2 43.84 45.50 46.91
N LYS A 3 43.64 46.07 45.72
CA LYS A 3 42.40 46.77 45.36
C LYS A 3 41.91 46.25 44.02
N THR A 4 40.68 45.75 44.06
CA THR A 4 39.88 45.09 43.05
C THR A 4 39.46 46.08 41.96
N LEU A 5 39.70 45.76 40.68
CA LEU A 5 39.06 46.44 39.54
C LEU A 5 37.87 45.61 39.08
N LEU A 6 36.70 46.23 39.06
CA LEU A 6 35.45 45.71 38.51
C LEU A 6 35.46 46.01 37.00
N ALA A 7 35.58 44.99 36.15
CA ALA A 7 35.45 45.13 34.70
C ALA A 7 34.01 44.81 34.27
N VAL A 8 33.36 45.79 33.65
CA VAL A 8 32.04 45.67 33.03
C VAL A 8 32.16 44.85 31.74
N ALA A 9 31.43 43.74 31.64
CA ALA A 9 31.37 42.93 30.44
C ALA A 9 30.42 43.56 29.41
N MET A 10 30.97 44.07 28.31
CA MET A 10 30.22 44.35 27.08
C MET A 10 29.96 43.03 26.35
N ALA A 11 28.70 42.62 26.24
CA ALA A 11 28.30 41.46 25.45
C ALA A 11 28.39 41.81 23.95
N GLY A 12 29.32 41.18 23.24
CA GLY A 12 29.38 41.22 21.78
C GLY A 12 28.25 40.39 21.17
N LEU A 13 27.38 41.06 20.42
CA LEU A 13 26.34 40.44 19.62
C LEU A 13 26.98 39.68 18.45
N VAL A 14 27.03 38.35 18.52
CA VAL A 14 27.41 37.50 17.39
C VAL A 14 26.22 37.41 16.44
N LEU A 15 26.30 38.06 15.28
CA LEU A 15 25.39 37.78 14.17
C LEU A 15 25.70 36.38 13.62
N LEU A 16 24.84 35.41 13.93
CA LEU A 16 24.79 34.15 13.21
C LEU A 16 24.20 34.40 11.81
N PRO A 17 24.79 33.90 10.71
CA PRO A 17 24.17 34.01 9.40
C PRO A 17 22.83 33.26 9.40
N MET A 18 21.77 33.96 9.01
CA MET A 18 20.45 33.36 8.80
C MET A 18 20.54 32.29 7.70
N PRO A 19 19.80 31.17 7.80
CA PRO A 19 19.76 30.18 6.74
C PRO A 19 19.20 30.83 5.48
N VAL A 20 19.94 30.70 4.38
CA VAL A 20 19.50 31.10 3.04
C VAL A 20 18.18 30.38 2.75
N ALA A 21 17.19 31.13 2.27
CA ALA A 21 15.89 30.59 1.87
C ALA A 21 16.09 29.34 0.99
N SER A 22 15.45 28.23 1.37
CA SER A 22 15.33 27.05 0.51
C SER A 22 14.73 27.51 -0.81
N ALA A 23 15.51 27.49 -1.89
CA ALA A 23 14.94 27.59 -3.23
C ALA A 23 13.84 26.53 -3.32
N ALA A 24 12.65 26.91 -3.76
CA ALA A 24 11.62 25.94 -4.05
C ALA A 24 12.16 25.00 -5.14
N GLU A 25 12.26 23.71 -4.84
CA GLU A 25 12.54 22.68 -5.84
C GLU A 25 11.52 22.86 -6.99
N PRO A 26 11.96 22.99 -8.25
CA PRO A 26 11.05 23.19 -9.36
C PRO A 26 10.11 21.99 -9.49
N VAL A 27 8.84 22.24 -9.84
CA VAL A 27 7.86 21.17 -10.11
C VAL A 27 8.41 20.28 -11.22
N GLN A 28 8.63 19.00 -10.90
CA GLN A 28 9.11 18.02 -11.86
C GLN A 28 7.96 17.18 -12.41
N LEU A 29 7.91 17.03 -13.73
CA LEU A 29 7.02 16.08 -14.40
C LEU A 29 7.54 14.65 -14.16
N VAL A 30 6.63 13.74 -13.79
CA VAL A 30 7.00 12.35 -13.48
C VAL A 30 6.88 11.44 -14.70
N SER A 31 5.87 11.63 -15.55
CA SER A 31 5.76 10.94 -16.84
C SER A 31 6.43 11.77 -17.93
N ILE A 32 7.68 11.43 -18.24
CA ILE A 32 8.47 12.06 -19.29
C ILE A 32 9.02 10.95 -20.18
N ASN A 33 8.85 11.07 -21.49
CA ASN A 33 9.47 10.15 -22.44
C ASN A 33 10.97 10.39 -22.60
N GLN A 34 11.64 9.56 -23.39
CA GLN A 34 13.08 9.72 -23.65
C GLN A 34 13.45 11.07 -24.29
N ALA A 35 12.52 11.73 -24.98
CA ALA A 35 12.73 13.03 -25.62
C ALA A 35 12.56 14.23 -24.66
N GLY A 36 12.19 14.00 -23.40
CA GLY A 36 12.02 15.08 -22.42
C GLY A 36 10.65 15.78 -22.46
N THR A 37 9.69 15.29 -23.24
CA THR A 37 8.34 15.87 -23.35
C THR A 37 7.37 15.22 -22.37
N ALA A 38 6.44 16.00 -21.81
CA ALA A 38 5.44 15.52 -20.85
C ALA A 38 4.54 14.42 -21.46
N THR A 39 4.12 13.47 -20.62
CA THR A 39 3.19 12.35 -20.90
C THR A 39 3.67 11.26 -21.86
N GLY A 40 4.67 11.50 -22.70
CA GLY A 40 5.04 10.52 -23.74
C GLY A 40 3.90 10.33 -24.75
N SER A 41 3.82 9.15 -25.37
CA SER A 41 2.87 8.87 -26.45
C SER A 41 1.40 8.72 -26.01
N ALA A 42 1.11 8.76 -24.71
CA ALA A 42 -0.25 8.62 -24.16
C ALA A 42 -0.39 9.26 -22.76
N LEU A 43 -1.62 9.44 -22.27
CA LEU A 43 -1.87 9.97 -20.92
C LEU A 43 -1.30 9.07 -19.81
N SER A 44 -0.89 9.68 -18.70
CA SER A 44 -0.73 8.96 -17.42
C SER A 44 -2.11 8.60 -16.90
N TYR A 45 -2.32 7.34 -16.53
CA TYR A 45 -3.63 6.86 -16.12
C TYR A 45 -3.91 7.35 -14.68
N ASP A 46 -4.94 8.16 -14.47
CA ASP A 46 -5.26 8.79 -13.17
C ASP A 46 -6.22 7.96 -12.28
N GLY A 47 -6.73 6.83 -12.81
CA GLY A 47 -7.60 5.90 -12.10
C GLY A 47 -9.09 6.22 -12.14
N SER A 48 -9.53 7.22 -12.89
CA SER A 48 -10.96 7.56 -13.03
C SER A 48 -11.83 6.45 -13.65
N SER A 49 -11.23 5.40 -14.23
CA SER A 49 -11.93 4.24 -14.81
C SER A 49 -11.63 2.89 -14.14
N ALA A 50 -11.02 2.86 -12.95
CA ALA A 50 -10.99 1.62 -12.16
C ALA A 50 -12.39 1.35 -11.59
N ALA A 51 -13.18 0.54 -12.30
CA ALA A 51 -14.49 0.08 -11.86
C ALA A 51 -14.41 -0.38 -10.40
N SER A 52 -15.28 0.21 -9.57
CA SER A 52 -15.52 -0.21 -8.19
C SER A 52 -16.08 -1.63 -8.24
N TYR A 53 -15.21 -2.63 -8.08
CA TYR A 53 -15.63 -4.02 -7.96
C TYR A 53 -15.76 -4.37 -6.48
N GLY A 54 -17.01 -4.44 -6.03
CA GLY A 54 -17.47 -5.18 -4.85
C GLY A 54 -16.62 -5.08 -3.58
N GLY A 55 -16.86 -4.03 -2.78
CA GLY A 55 -16.49 -4.00 -1.35
C GLY A 55 -15.04 -3.71 -1.01
N PHE A 56 -14.09 -4.02 -1.88
CA PHE A 56 -12.71 -3.53 -1.75
C PHE A 56 -12.62 -2.18 -2.45
N GLY A 57 -12.91 -1.09 -1.73
CA GLY A 57 -12.79 0.26 -2.25
C GLY A 57 -11.51 0.39 -3.08
N SER A 58 -11.66 0.59 -4.39
CA SER A 58 -10.56 0.89 -5.31
C SER A 58 -10.06 2.28 -4.93
N LEU A 59 -9.29 2.34 -3.83
CA LEU A 59 -8.62 3.56 -3.40
C LEU A 59 -7.51 3.81 -4.40
N ASN A 60 -7.86 4.41 -5.53
CA ASN A 60 -6.94 5.17 -6.36
C ASN A 60 -5.62 4.45 -6.71
N THR A 61 -5.61 3.14 -6.99
CA THR A 61 -4.36 2.39 -7.23
C THR A 61 -3.60 2.88 -8.47
N SER A 62 -4.23 3.67 -9.32
CA SER A 62 -3.60 4.31 -10.48
C SER A 62 -2.91 5.64 -10.18
N ARG A 63 -3.08 6.20 -8.98
CA ARG A 63 -2.39 7.45 -8.61
C ARG A 63 -0.89 7.20 -8.46
N PRO A 64 -0.05 8.16 -8.88
CA PRO A 64 1.37 8.10 -8.59
C PRO A 64 1.64 8.03 -7.08
N VAL A 65 2.59 7.20 -6.67
CA VAL A 65 3.03 7.05 -5.27
C VAL A 65 4.51 7.37 -5.17
N THR A 66 4.89 8.14 -4.15
CA THR A 66 6.27 8.57 -3.91
C THR A 66 6.92 7.80 -2.75
N SER A 67 8.23 7.55 -2.83
CA SER A 67 9.03 7.05 -1.69
C SER A 67 9.05 8.09 -0.56
N ARG A 68 9.48 7.66 0.65
CA ARG A 68 9.49 8.55 1.84
C ARG A 68 10.36 9.79 1.65
N ASP A 69 11.47 9.64 0.92
CA ASP A 69 12.40 10.72 0.57
C ASP A 69 11.98 11.50 -0.69
N GLY A 70 10.88 11.13 -1.35
CA GLY A 70 10.40 11.75 -2.58
C GLY A 70 11.24 11.45 -3.83
N ARG A 71 12.33 10.66 -3.71
CA ARG A 71 13.24 10.36 -4.82
C ARG A 71 12.61 9.47 -5.89
N PHE A 72 11.75 8.55 -5.49
CA PHE A 72 11.19 7.56 -6.39
C PHE A 72 9.70 7.74 -6.52
N VAL A 73 9.20 7.74 -7.76
CA VAL A 73 7.75 7.81 -8.04
C VAL A 73 7.34 6.62 -8.87
N VAL A 74 6.33 5.89 -8.41
CA VAL A 74 5.70 4.77 -9.14
C VAL A 74 4.38 5.23 -9.71
N PHE A 75 4.12 4.91 -10.98
CA PHE A 75 2.89 5.30 -11.68
C PHE A 75 2.54 4.28 -12.77
N SER A 76 1.28 4.31 -13.23
CA SER A 76 0.82 3.47 -14.34
C SER A 76 0.63 4.30 -15.61
N SER A 77 1.01 3.77 -16.77
CA SER A 77 0.83 4.46 -18.06
C SER A 77 0.62 3.49 -19.23
N LEU A 78 -0.13 3.94 -20.24
CA LEU A 78 -0.31 3.28 -21.54
C LEU A 78 0.77 3.66 -22.55
N ALA A 79 1.62 4.64 -22.22
CA ALA A 79 2.62 5.16 -23.14
C ALA A 79 3.65 4.10 -23.51
N THR A 80 4.04 4.13 -24.78
CA THR A 80 4.93 3.14 -25.42
C THR A 80 6.39 3.57 -25.48
N ASP A 81 6.68 4.81 -25.10
CA ASP A 81 7.97 5.51 -25.30
C ASP A 81 8.60 6.03 -24.00
N LEU A 82 8.11 5.59 -22.83
CA LEU A 82 8.67 5.98 -21.52
C LEU A 82 9.98 5.27 -21.18
N VAL A 83 10.33 4.22 -21.91
CA VAL A 83 11.56 3.42 -21.79
C VAL A 83 12.08 3.08 -23.19
N SER A 84 13.35 2.68 -23.30
CA SER A 84 14.00 2.39 -24.59
C SER A 84 13.42 1.19 -25.33
N THR A 85 12.81 0.25 -24.61
CA THR A 85 12.14 -0.91 -25.19
C THR A 85 10.65 -0.60 -25.35
N PRO A 86 10.11 -0.53 -26.58
CA PRO A 86 8.70 -0.24 -26.78
C PRO A 86 7.79 -1.21 -26.03
N THR A 87 6.72 -0.69 -25.43
CA THR A 87 5.69 -1.50 -24.74
C THR A 87 4.49 -1.75 -25.64
N SER A 88 3.60 -2.67 -25.25
CA SER A 88 2.47 -3.18 -26.04
C SER A 88 1.26 -2.23 -26.11
N GLY A 89 1.36 -0.98 -25.66
CA GLY A 89 0.22 -0.04 -25.55
C GLY A 89 -0.81 -0.41 -24.47
N GLN A 90 -0.56 -1.49 -23.72
CA GLN A 90 -1.29 -1.86 -22.51
C GLN A 90 -0.76 -1.06 -21.31
N ALA A 91 -1.57 -0.96 -20.25
CA ALA A 91 -1.16 -0.27 -19.04
C ALA A 91 0.03 -1.02 -18.40
N ASN A 92 1.08 -0.28 -18.08
CA ASN A 92 2.28 -0.78 -17.46
C ASN A 92 2.63 0.06 -16.24
N VAL A 93 3.34 -0.54 -15.29
CA VAL A 93 3.82 0.13 -14.08
C VAL A 93 5.26 0.56 -14.28
N PHE A 94 5.53 1.82 -14.00
CA PHE A 94 6.83 2.46 -14.15
C PHE A 94 7.30 3.04 -12.82
N ARG A 95 8.61 3.15 -12.66
CA ARG A 95 9.29 3.83 -11.55
C ARG A 95 10.25 4.87 -12.10
N ARG A 96 10.06 6.12 -11.70
CA ARG A 96 10.92 7.27 -12.00
C ARG A 96 11.85 7.53 -10.82
N ASP A 97 13.14 7.68 -11.09
CA ASP A 97 14.09 8.33 -10.18
C ASP A 97 14.11 9.83 -10.50
N THR A 98 13.66 10.67 -9.58
CA THR A 98 13.55 12.12 -9.76
C THR A 98 14.91 12.81 -9.70
N VAL A 99 15.90 12.18 -9.05
CA VAL A 99 17.27 12.72 -8.96
C VAL A 99 18.01 12.49 -10.28
N THR A 100 17.91 11.29 -10.86
CA THR A 100 18.61 10.97 -12.12
C THR A 100 17.78 11.20 -13.37
N GLY A 101 16.47 11.47 -13.23
CA GLY A 101 15.54 11.58 -14.35
C GLY A 101 15.33 10.27 -15.11
N THR A 102 15.66 9.12 -14.52
CA THR A 102 15.57 7.82 -15.20
C THR A 102 14.21 7.16 -14.95
N THR A 103 13.54 6.71 -16.00
CA THR A 103 12.31 5.89 -15.92
C THR A 103 12.65 4.42 -16.18
N THR A 104 12.11 3.53 -15.36
CA THR A 104 12.24 2.07 -15.51
C THR A 104 10.86 1.41 -15.50
N GLN A 105 10.66 0.39 -16.35
CA GLN A 105 9.44 -0.41 -16.30
C GLN A 105 9.56 -1.46 -15.20
N VAL A 106 8.56 -1.50 -14.32
CA VAL A 106 8.48 -2.42 -13.18
C VAL A 106 7.74 -3.70 -13.57
N SER A 107 6.65 -3.57 -14.33
CA SER A 107 5.80 -4.69 -14.75
C SER A 107 6.38 -5.44 -15.95
N VAL A 108 7.56 -6.02 -15.75
CA VAL A 108 8.29 -6.80 -16.75
C VAL A 108 8.18 -8.30 -16.51
N SER A 109 8.12 -9.06 -17.60
CA SER A 109 8.24 -10.52 -17.61
C SER A 109 9.62 -10.95 -17.13
N ARG A 110 9.79 -12.26 -16.93
CA ARG A 110 11.07 -12.87 -16.56
C ARG A 110 12.21 -12.59 -17.55
N SER A 111 11.86 -12.29 -18.79
CA SER A 111 12.82 -11.95 -19.85
C SER A 111 13.22 -10.47 -19.86
N GLY A 112 12.64 -9.65 -18.98
CA GLY A 112 12.84 -8.20 -18.95
C GLY A 112 11.99 -7.44 -19.97
N ARG A 113 11.14 -8.11 -20.75
CA ARG A 113 10.16 -7.49 -21.66
C ARG A 113 8.92 -7.04 -20.90
N ALA A 114 8.11 -6.16 -21.48
CA ALA A 114 6.78 -5.88 -20.95
C ALA A 114 5.98 -7.18 -20.71
N GLY A 115 5.21 -7.22 -19.62
CA GLY A 115 4.29 -8.34 -19.37
C GLY A 115 3.25 -8.47 -20.48
N ASN A 116 2.70 -9.68 -20.62
CA ASN A 116 1.77 -10.01 -21.71
C ASN A 116 0.32 -9.52 -21.51
N ALA A 117 0.03 -8.81 -20.42
CA ALA A 117 -1.26 -8.18 -20.16
C ALA A 117 -1.11 -6.92 -19.30
N ALA A 118 -2.23 -6.19 -19.14
CA ALA A 118 -2.27 -4.95 -18.40
C ALA A 118 -1.84 -5.11 -16.93
N SER A 119 -1.08 -4.13 -16.46
CA SER A 119 -0.64 -3.98 -15.08
C SER A 119 -1.00 -2.58 -14.59
N SER A 120 -1.40 -2.49 -13.33
CA SER A 120 -1.74 -1.22 -12.70
C SER A 120 -1.45 -1.29 -11.21
N GLY A 121 -1.58 -0.17 -10.50
CA GLY A 121 -1.19 -0.18 -9.11
C GLY A 121 0.28 0.15 -8.91
N GLY A 122 0.58 0.67 -7.73
CA GLY A 122 1.95 0.89 -7.33
C GLY A 122 1.99 1.38 -5.91
N TYR A 123 2.29 0.52 -4.94
CA TYR A 123 2.83 1.01 -3.68
C TYR A 123 4.32 0.70 -3.62
N LEU A 124 5.01 1.40 -2.74
CA LEU A 124 6.45 1.43 -2.68
C LEU A 124 6.91 1.31 -1.23
N SER A 125 7.96 0.53 -0.97
CA SER A 125 8.65 0.57 0.31
C SER A 125 9.24 1.95 0.60
N ALA A 126 9.53 2.26 1.86
CA ALA A 126 9.99 3.60 2.26
C ALA A 126 11.26 4.04 1.52
N ASP A 127 12.15 3.09 1.22
CA ASP A 127 13.41 3.28 0.50
C ASP A 127 13.28 3.24 -1.04
N GLY A 128 12.08 2.96 -1.56
CA GLY A 128 11.87 2.87 -2.99
C GLY A 128 12.32 1.58 -3.67
N ARG A 129 12.78 0.56 -2.93
CA ARG A 129 13.34 -0.68 -3.48
C ARG A 129 12.26 -1.67 -3.93
N TYR A 130 11.21 -1.84 -3.14
CA TYR A 130 10.17 -2.82 -3.39
C TYR A 130 8.93 -2.14 -3.96
N VAL A 131 8.56 -2.50 -5.20
CA VAL A 131 7.34 -2.00 -5.85
C VAL A 131 6.31 -3.12 -5.86
N ILE A 132 5.13 -2.86 -5.32
CA ILE A 132 3.99 -3.77 -5.38
C ILE A 132 2.94 -3.28 -6.37
N PHE A 133 2.44 -4.19 -7.18
CA PHE A 133 1.50 -3.87 -8.26
C PHE A 133 0.55 -5.03 -8.53
N GLN A 134 -0.55 -4.71 -9.22
CA GLN A 134 -1.52 -5.68 -9.70
C GLN A 134 -1.27 -5.94 -11.17
N SER A 135 -1.47 -7.18 -11.63
CA SER A 135 -1.33 -7.52 -13.03
C SER A 135 -2.24 -8.68 -13.44
N SER A 136 -2.71 -8.62 -14.68
CA SER A 136 -3.36 -9.74 -15.38
C SER A 136 -2.37 -10.59 -16.18
N ALA A 137 -1.09 -10.24 -16.16
CA ALA A 137 -0.07 -10.88 -16.97
C ALA A 137 0.35 -12.24 -16.39
N THR A 138 0.45 -13.23 -17.27
CA THR A 138 0.76 -14.63 -16.89
C THR A 138 2.26 -14.97 -16.97
N ASP A 139 3.09 -14.04 -17.44
CA ASP A 139 4.51 -14.24 -17.73
C ASP A 139 5.47 -13.48 -16.79
N LEU A 140 4.94 -12.85 -15.73
CA LEU A 140 5.73 -12.10 -14.74
C LEU A 140 6.55 -13.00 -13.81
N VAL A 141 6.08 -14.22 -13.55
CA VAL A 141 6.73 -15.20 -12.67
C VAL A 141 6.69 -16.60 -13.27
N ALA A 142 7.54 -17.50 -12.77
CA ALA A 142 7.62 -18.86 -13.30
C ALA A 142 6.38 -19.68 -12.92
N GLY A 143 5.86 -20.47 -13.85
CA GLY A 143 4.90 -21.54 -13.56
C GLY A 143 3.44 -21.13 -13.40
N SER A 144 2.94 -20.08 -14.06
CA SER A 144 1.52 -19.69 -13.91
C SER A 144 0.77 -19.50 -15.23
N ALA A 145 -0.26 -20.32 -15.45
CA ALA A 145 -1.55 -19.73 -15.81
C ALA A 145 -2.17 -19.28 -14.49
N GLN A 146 -2.21 -17.98 -14.23
CA GLN A 146 -2.96 -17.50 -13.07
C GLN A 146 -4.44 -17.84 -13.28
N PRO A 147 -5.09 -18.57 -12.36
CA PRO A 147 -6.51 -18.90 -12.52
C PRO A 147 -7.41 -17.67 -12.34
N ALA A 148 -6.93 -16.64 -11.64
CA ALA A 148 -7.62 -15.37 -11.46
C ALA A 148 -7.26 -14.37 -12.56
N ALA A 149 -8.22 -13.53 -12.96
CA ALA A 149 -8.02 -12.45 -13.94
C ALA A 149 -7.01 -11.38 -13.50
N THR A 150 -6.69 -11.27 -12.20
CA THR A 150 -5.74 -10.29 -11.65
C THR A 150 -5.07 -10.83 -10.38
N GLY A 151 -3.74 -10.75 -10.31
CA GLY A 151 -2.96 -11.07 -9.10
C GLY A 151 -2.11 -9.90 -8.61
N VAL A 152 -1.60 -10.02 -7.39
CA VAL A 152 -0.67 -9.05 -6.77
C VAL A 152 0.75 -9.58 -6.83
N PHE A 153 1.69 -8.70 -7.18
CA PHE A 153 3.10 -8.99 -7.36
C PHE A 153 3.97 -7.97 -6.63
N ILE A 154 5.18 -8.39 -6.28
CA ILE A 154 6.24 -7.53 -5.75
C ILE A 154 7.48 -7.64 -6.64
N ARG A 155 8.05 -6.50 -7.01
CA ARG A 155 9.32 -6.40 -7.72
C ARG A 155 10.37 -5.82 -6.78
N ASP A 156 11.44 -6.56 -6.58
CA ASP A 156 12.68 -5.99 -6.04
C ASP A 156 13.44 -5.34 -7.21
N VAL A 157 13.45 -4.00 -7.25
CA VAL A 157 14.05 -3.26 -8.36
C VAL A 157 15.58 -3.30 -8.34
N GLN A 158 16.19 -3.64 -7.20
CA GLN A 158 17.64 -3.78 -7.07
C GLN A 158 18.13 -5.10 -7.67
N THR A 159 17.40 -6.18 -7.43
CA THR A 159 17.77 -7.51 -7.95
C THR A 159 17.10 -7.86 -9.28
N GLY A 160 16.07 -7.12 -9.68
CA GLY A 160 15.31 -7.40 -10.88
C GLY A 160 14.46 -8.66 -10.78
N VAL A 161 14.06 -9.06 -9.56
CA VAL A 161 13.25 -10.25 -9.32
C VAL A 161 11.80 -9.87 -9.04
N THR A 162 10.86 -10.47 -9.78
CA THR A 162 9.42 -10.41 -9.49
C THR A 162 8.99 -11.65 -8.73
N SER A 163 8.19 -11.48 -7.68
CA SER A 163 7.57 -12.56 -6.91
C SER A 163 6.06 -12.36 -6.82
N ALA A 164 5.31 -13.47 -6.80
CA ALA A 164 3.88 -13.44 -6.57
C ALA A 164 3.58 -13.21 -5.08
N VAL A 165 2.62 -12.32 -4.80
CA VAL A 165 2.16 -11.97 -3.45
C VAL A 165 0.84 -12.68 -3.13
N SER A 166 -0.12 -12.63 -4.07
CA SER A 166 -1.45 -13.23 -3.91
C SER A 166 -1.43 -14.75 -4.14
N VAL A 167 -0.69 -15.45 -3.28
CA VAL A 167 -0.49 -16.91 -3.31
C VAL A 167 -0.64 -17.48 -1.90
N SER A 168 -0.95 -18.76 -1.80
CA SER A 168 -0.96 -19.51 -0.54
C SER A 168 0.47 -19.71 -0.01
N PRO A 169 0.66 -20.22 1.23
CA PRO A 169 1.98 -20.55 1.75
C PRO A 169 2.78 -21.54 0.89
N VAL A 170 2.09 -22.44 0.17
CA VAL A 170 2.70 -23.41 -0.75
C VAL A 170 2.82 -22.89 -2.20
N GLY A 171 2.54 -21.60 -2.43
CA GLY A 171 2.74 -20.96 -3.73
C GLY A 171 1.59 -21.12 -4.73
N VAL A 172 0.43 -21.62 -4.32
CA VAL A 172 -0.75 -21.72 -5.18
C VAL A 172 -1.41 -20.34 -5.30
N PHE A 173 -1.65 -19.87 -6.53
CA PHE A 173 -2.32 -18.59 -6.75
C PHE A 173 -3.74 -18.54 -6.19
N ALA A 174 -4.13 -17.35 -5.74
CA ALA A 174 -5.52 -17.03 -5.42
C ALA A 174 -6.46 -17.45 -6.56
N ASN A 175 -7.57 -18.11 -6.23
CA ASN A 175 -8.60 -18.52 -7.18
C ASN A 175 -9.67 -17.44 -7.46
N ALA A 176 -9.44 -16.22 -7.00
CA ALA A 176 -10.24 -15.04 -7.29
C ALA A 176 -9.31 -13.82 -7.48
N PRO A 177 -9.77 -12.75 -8.15
CA PRO A 177 -8.98 -11.53 -8.29
C PRO A 177 -8.45 -11.02 -6.95
N ALA A 178 -7.21 -10.53 -6.96
CA ALA A 178 -6.56 -9.99 -5.78
C ALA A 178 -6.08 -8.56 -6.02
N TYR A 179 -6.26 -7.72 -4.99
CA TYR A 179 -5.98 -6.30 -5.05
C TYR A 179 -5.05 -5.89 -3.92
N VAL A 180 -3.99 -5.19 -4.28
CA VAL A 180 -3.02 -4.62 -3.35
C VAL A 180 -3.62 -3.51 -2.48
N ASN A 181 -3.28 -3.49 -1.18
CA ASN A 181 -3.77 -2.50 -0.20
C ASN A 181 -2.65 -1.70 0.49
N ALA A 182 -1.55 -2.36 0.90
CA ALA A 182 -0.44 -1.71 1.60
C ALA A 182 0.85 -2.53 1.56
N ILE A 183 1.98 -1.88 1.87
CA ILE A 183 3.29 -2.50 2.10
C ILE A 183 3.94 -1.87 3.32
N SER A 184 4.70 -2.66 4.09
CA SER A 184 5.50 -2.16 5.19
C SER A 184 6.65 -1.28 4.68
N GLY A 185 7.13 -0.34 5.49
CA GLY A 185 8.24 0.56 5.11
C GLY A 185 9.52 -0.19 4.73
N ASN A 186 9.78 -1.35 5.33
CA ASN A 186 10.89 -2.24 4.96
C ASN A 186 10.62 -3.17 3.76
N GLY A 187 9.42 -3.13 3.17
CA GLY A 187 9.04 -3.92 2.01
C GLY A 187 8.79 -5.42 2.23
N ARG A 188 8.87 -5.90 3.47
CA ARG A 188 8.72 -7.33 3.79
C ARG A 188 7.27 -7.82 3.83
N TYR A 189 6.35 -6.98 4.32
CA TYR A 189 4.97 -7.38 4.54
C TYR A 189 4.06 -6.65 3.56
N VAL A 190 3.25 -7.40 2.83
CA VAL A 190 2.30 -6.85 1.85
C VAL A 190 0.89 -7.24 2.24
N VAL A 191 0.02 -6.24 2.36
CA VAL A 191 -1.41 -6.42 2.57
C VAL A 191 -2.13 -6.44 1.23
N PHE A 192 -2.94 -7.46 0.99
CA PHE A 192 -3.79 -7.56 -0.20
C PHE A 192 -5.17 -8.11 0.16
N GLY A 193 -6.19 -7.70 -0.59
CA GLY A 193 -7.56 -8.15 -0.45
C GLY A 193 -7.94 -9.11 -1.58
N THR A 194 -8.71 -10.14 -1.26
CA THR A 194 -9.28 -11.04 -2.26
C THR A 194 -10.46 -11.83 -1.67
N SER A 195 -11.40 -12.23 -2.52
CA SER A 195 -12.46 -13.19 -2.17
C SER A 195 -12.05 -14.65 -2.41
N ALA A 196 -10.75 -14.90 -2.63
CA ALA A 196 -10.24 -16.24 -2.87
C ALA A 196 -10.44 -17.16 -1.66
N THR A 197 -10.88 -18.39 -1.93
CA THR A 197 -11.19 -19.41 -0.92
C THR A 197 -10.03 -20.38 -0.69
N ASN A 198 -8.95 -20.28 -1.47
CA ASN A 198 -7.84 -21.23 -1.49
C ASN A 198 -6.53 -20.70 -0.87
N LEU A 199 -6.57 -19.54 -0.21
CA LEU A 199 -5.37 -18.94 0.41
C LEU A 199 -5.18 -19.32 1.88
N GLN A 200 -6.26 -19.67 2.58
CA GLN A 200 -6.21 -20.16 3.96
C GLN A 200 -7.27 -21.23 4.19
N PRO A 201 -6.89 -22.45 4.61
CA PRO A 201 -7.84 -23.48 5.03
C PRO A 201 -8.74 -22.99 6.19
N GLY A 202 -10.03 -23.33 6.17
CA GLY A 202 -11.00 -22.95 7.22
C GLY A 202 -11.78 -21.66 6.96
N CYS A 203 -11.30 -20.80 6.06
CA CYS A 203 -12.04 -19.59 5.65
C CYS A 203 -13.03 -19.90 4.52
N THR A 204 -14.15 -20.54 4.86
CA THR A 204 -15.13 -21.09 3.90
C THR A 204 -16.28 -20.16 3.55
N ARG A 205 -16.46 -19.04 4.26
CA ARG A 205 -17.66 -18.18 4.14
C ARG A 205 -17.68 -17.23 2.93
N GLY A 206 -16.72 -17.33 2.00
CA GLY A 206 -16.77 -16.65 0.69
C GLY A 206 -16.80 -15.12 0.73
N LYS A 207 -16.48 -14.51 1.87
CA LYS A 207 -16.46 -13.06 2.05
C LYS A 207 -15.07 -12.49 1.70
N PRO A 208 -15.01 -11.23 1.23
CA PRO A 208 -13.76 -10.54 0.95
C PRO A 208 -12.83 -10.53 2.18
N GLY A 209 -11.66 -11.17 2.05
CA GLY A 209 -10.65 -11.28 3.09
C GLY A 209 -9.44 -10.39 2.83
N LEU A 210 -8.84 -9.88 3.91
CA LEU A 210 -7.55 -9.20 3.89
C LEU A 210 -6.46 -10.16 4.33
N TYR A 211 -5.37 -10.21 3.58
CA TYR A 211 -4.25 -11.11 3.81
C TYR A 211 -2.94 -10.34 3.91
N VAL A 212 -2.03 -10.81 4.75
CA VAL A 212 -0.64 -10.39 4.80
C VAL A 212 0.24 -11.48 4.22
N ARG A 213 1.02 -11.12 3.20
CA ARG A 213 2.15 -11.92 2.72
C ARG A 213 3.42 -11.44 3.41
N ASP A 214 4.11 -12.34 4.10
CA ASP A 214 5.52 -12.16 4.45
C ASP A 214 6.36 -12.66 3.26
N THR A 215 7.04 -11.75 2.58
CA THR A 215 7.78 -12.07 1.35
C THR A 215 9.07 -12.83 1.63
N VAL A 216 9.60 -12.73 2.85
CA VAL A 216 10.81 -13.43 3.30
C VAL A 216 10.46 -14.81 3.82
N ALA A 217 9.52 -14.91 4.76
CA ALA A 217 9.10 -16.19 5.33
C ALA A 217 8.19 -16.99 4.39
N ARG A 218 7.69 -16.37 3.32
CA ARG A 218 6.74 -16.95 2.34
C ARG A 218 5.45 -17.46 2.96
N THR A 219 5.01 -16.83 4.04
CA THR A 219 3.73 -17.12 4.69
C THR A 219 2.65 -16.18 4.21
N THR A 220 1.43 -16.69 4.02
CA THR A 220 0.22 -15.89 3.79
C THR A 220 -0.74 -16.14 4.93
N THR A 221 -1.17 -15.09 5.61
CA THR A 221 -2.09 -15.18 6.76
C THR A 221 -3.22 -14.19 6.59
N VAL A 222 -4.45 -14.62 6.87
CA VAL A 222 -5.60 -13.72 6.95
C VAL A 222 -5.46 -12.75 8.12
N VAL A 223 -5.95 -11.53 7.94
CA VAL A 223 -5.91 -10.43 8.92
C VAL A 223 -7.23 -10.36 9.70
N ASN A 224 -8.36 -10.50 9.02
CA ASN A 224 -9.69 -10.46 9.62
C ASN A 224 -10.09 -11.83 10.18
N VAL A 225 -9.44 -12.23 11.27
CA VAL A 225 -9.81 -13.42 12.04
C VAL A 225 -10.91 -13.11 13.06
N ASP A 226 -11.76 -14.08 13.35
CA ASP A 226 -12.75 -14.02 14.42
C ASP A 226 -12.09 -13.93 15.82
N ASP A 227 -12.90 -13.71 16.85
CA ASP A 227 -12.45 -13.54 18.24
C ASP A 227 -11.82 -14.81 18.85
N THR A 228 -11.99 -15.96 18.20
CA THR A 228 -11.30 -17.21 18.54
C THR A 228 -9.89 -17.31 17.94
N GLY A 229 -9.60 -16.49 16.92
CA GLY A 229 -8.35 -16.51 16.18
C GLY A 229 -8.18 -17.71 15.25
N THR A 230 -9.23 -18.52 15.06
CA THR A 230 -9.15 -19.78 14.30
C THR A 230 -9.90 -19.76 12.98
N ASN A 231 -10.87 -18.85 12.80
CA ASN A 231 -11.58 -18.67 11.52
C ASN A 231 -11.50 -17.22 11.04
N CYS A 232 -11.88 -17.00 9.79
CA CYS A 232 -12.18 -15.67 9.28
C CYS A 232 -13.44 -15.10 9.94
N GLY A 233 -13.51 -13.78 10.09
CA GLY A 233 -14.71 -13.09 10.53
C GLY A 233 -15.93 -13.34 9.64
N ASN A 234 -17.12 -13.07 10.18
CA ASN A 234 -18.39 -13.37 9.54
C ASN A 234 -18.81 -12.43 8.40
N ASP A 235 -18.07 -11.33 8.16
CA ASP A 235 -18.30 -10.43 7.03
C ASP A 235 -16.99 -9.85 6.44
N GLY A 236 -17.13 -8.96 5.46
CA GLY A 236 -16.01 -8.36 4.73
C GLY A 236 -15.06 -7.50 5.57
N ALA A 237 -13.80 -7.48 5.16
CA ALA A 237 -12.80 -6.52 5.60
C ALA A 237 -12.19 -5.79 4.38
N TYR A 238 -12.02 -4.48 4.49
CA TYR A 238 -11.62 -3.61 3.40
C TYR A 238 -10.88 -2.37 3.90
N GLY A 239 -10.37 -1.56 2.96
CA GLY A 239 -9.72 -0.30 3.28
C GLY A 239 -8.50 -0.45 4.19
N ALA A 240 -7.73 -1.55 4.04
CA ALA A 240 -6.45 -1.66 4.73
C ALA A 240 -5.52 -0.54 4.24
N THR A 241 -5.18 0.39 5.11
CA THR A 241 -4.41 1.58 4.73
C THR A 241 -2.94 1.46 5.07
N GLN A 242 -2.57 0.72 6.13
CA GLN A 242 -1.21 0.67 6.66
C GLN A 242 -0.91 -0.70 7.30
N ILE A 243 0.38 -1.04 7.33
CA ILE A 243 0.95 -2.15 8.09
C ILE A 243 2.24 -1.68 8.77
N SER A 244 2.47 -2.07 10.02
CA SER A 244 3.71 -1.74 10.74
C SER A 244 4.93 -2.44 10.12
N ASP A 245 6.13 -1.87 10.30
CA ASP A 245 7.37 -2.39 9.70
C ASP A 245 7.72 -3.80 10.17
N ASP A 246 7.39 -4.14 11.41
CA ASP A 246 7.53 -5.49 11.96
C ASP A 246 6.41 -6.45 11.52
N GLY A 247 5.41 -5.94 10.78
CA GLY A 247 4.25 -6.67 10.31
C GLY A 247 3.24 -7.00 11.41
N ARG A 248 3.42 -6.47 12.63
CA ARG A 248 2.60 -6.81 13.79
C ARG A 248 1.19 -6.23 13.70
N TYR A 249 1.03 -5.02 13.16
CA TYR A 249 -0.23 -4.28 13.17
C TYR A 249 -0.70 -3.94 11.76
N VAL A 250 -1.99 -4.19 11.47
CA VAL A 250 -2.67 -3.75 10.24
C VAL A 250 -3.90 -2.95 10.61
N SER A 251 -4.07 -1.76 10.04
CA SER A 251 -5.29 -0.95 10.20
C SER A 251 -6.23 -1.16 9.02
N PHE A 252 -7.48 -1.51 9.29
CA PHE A 252 -8.49 -1.77 8.26
C PHE A 252 -9.90 -1.45 8.78
N VAL A 253 -10.88 -1.51 7.88
CA VAL A 253 -12.30 -1.39 8.20
C VAL A 253 -12.97 -2.75 8.02
N SER A 254 -13.91 -3.11 8.90
CA SER A 254 -14.71 -4.32 8.73
C SER A 254 -16.16 -4.14 9.12
N ASP A 255 -17.02 -4.89 8.44
CA ASP A 255 -18.44 -5.06 8.77
C ASP A 255 -18.69 -6.32 9.62
N SER A 256 -17.65 -7.12 9.86
CA SER A 256 -17.76 -8.31 10.72
C SER A 256 -18.18 -7.92 12.13
N THR A 257 -18.99 -8.77 12.75
CA THR A 257 -19.50 -8.57 14.13
C THR A 257 -18.81 -9.48 15.15
N ASP A 258 -17.84 -10.28 14.69
CA ASP A 258 -17.20 -11.34 15.47
C ASP A 258 -15.67 -11.28 15.43
N LEU A 259 -15.06 -10.20 14.90
CA LEU A 259 -13.60 -10.02 14.99
C LEU A 259 -13.15 -9.78 16.44
N VAL A 260 -14.06 -9.26 17.27
CA VAL A 260 -13.82 -8.96 18.68
C VAL A 260 -15.07 -9.29 19.50
N GLY A 261 -14.89 -9.99 20.62
CA GLY A 261 -16.01 -10.29 21.52
C GLY A 261 -16.72 -9.02 22.02
N GLY A 262 -18.04 -8.97 21.89
CA GLY A 262 -18.87 -7.83 22.29
C GLY A 262 -18.99 -6.70 21.27
N ASP A 263 -18.52 -6.93 20.04
CA ASP A 263 -18.72 -6.04 18.91
C ASP A 263 -20.23 -5.89 18.58
N ARG A 264 -20.65 -4.66 18.25
CA ARG A 264 -22.05 -4.25 18.00
C ARG A 264 -22.27 -3.75 16.56
N ASN A 265 -21.39 -4.07 15.61
CA ASN A 265 -21.49 -3.65 14.20
C ASN A 265 -22.83 -4.07 13.51
N ALA A 266 -23.67 -4.89 14.16
CA ALA A 266 -25.06 -5.19 13.81
C ALA A 266 -26.00 -3.96 13.75
N GLN A 267 -25.51 -2.73 13.98
CA GLN A 267 -26.24 -1.46 13.84
C GLN A 267 -25.90 -0.68 12.54
N GLN A 268 -25.41 -1.36 11.48
CA GLN A 268 -25.04 -0.77 10.17
C GLN A 268 -23.81 0.17 10.20
N THR A 269 -22.83 -0.08 11.07
CA THR A 269 -21.61 0.74 11.13
C THR A 269 -20.36 -0.11 10.97
N SER A 270 -19.48 0.31 10.06
CA SER A 270 -18.16 -0.27 9.88
C SER A 270 -17.20 0.20 10.97
N SER A 271 -16.39 -0.70 11.51
CA SER A 271 -15.43 -0.37 12.58
C SER A 271 -14.01 -0.26 12.04
N SER A 272 -13.25 0.75 12.49
CA SER A 272 -11.80 0.80 12.28
C SER A 272 -11.13 -0.17 13.26
N VAL A 273 -10.43 -1.17 12.71
CA VAL A 273 -9.81 -2.26 13.46
C VAL A 273 -8.30 -2.20 13.30
N ILE A 274 -7.57 -2.47 14.40
CA ILE A 274 -6.13 -2.74 14.40
C ILE A 274 -5.94 -4.19 14.81
N ALA A 275 -5.51 -5.05 13.90
CA ALA A 275 -5.22 -6.46 14.21
C ALA A 275 -3.74 -6.65 14.54
N GLY A 276 -3.46 -7.36 15.63
CA GLY A 276 -2.12 -7.76 16.08
C GLY A 276 -1.81 -9.21 15.70
N ARG A 277 -0.75 -9.49 14.92
CA ARG A 277 -0.36 -10.87 14.51
C ARG A 277 0.22 -11.76 15.64
N GLN A 278 0.35 -11.25 16.86
CA GLN A 278 0.91 -11.95 18.04
C GLN A 278 -0.03 -11.86 19.27
N GLY A 279 -1.32 -11.65 19.04
CA GLY A 279 -2.29 -11.30 20.09
C GLY A 279 -2.64 -9.81 20.07
N LEU A 280 -3.92 -9.51 20.26
CA LEU A 280 -4.51 -8.19 20.13
C LEU A 280 -4.08 -7.28 21.29
N SER A 281 -3.54 -6.09 20.98
CA SER A 281 -3.37 -4.99 21.95
C SER A 281 -3.88 -3.70 21.30
N TRP A 282 -4.79 -2.97 21.95
CA TRP A 282 -5.60 -1.88 21.36
C TRP A 282 -5.44 -0.53 22.06
N SER A 283 -5.69 0.56 21.33
CA SER A 283 -5.97 1.92 21.84
C SER A 283 -7.15 2.58 21.13
N ARG A 284 -8.00 3.29 21.90
CA ARG A 284 -9.27 3.94 21.48
C ARG A 284 -9.07 5.27 20.75
N SER A 285 -9.91 5.55 19.77
CA SER A 285 -10.38 6.92 19.51
C SER A 285 -11.90 6.93 19.40
N THR A 286 -12.59 7.44 20.42
CA THR A 286 -14.02 7.75 20.36
C THR A 286 -14.21 9.10 19.65
N PRO A 287 -15.08 9.21 18.64
CA PRO A 287 -15.53 10.51 18.16
C PRO A 287 -16.24 11.27 19.31
N PRO A 288 -16.18 12.61 19.36
CA PRO A 288 -16.86 13.38 20.40
C PRO A 288 -18.37 13.11 20.33
N GLY A 289 -18.91 12.56 21.42
CA GLY A 289 -20.29 12.11 21.50
C GLY A 289 -21.28 13.27 21.42
N ARG A 290 -22.38 13.07 20.68
CA ARG A 290 -23.60 13.85 20.91
C ARG A 290 -24.13 13.50 22.30
N ALA A 291 -24.20 14.51 23.16
CA ALA A 291 -24.80 14.42 24.48
C ALA A 291 -26.22 13.84 24.39
N ARG A 292 -26.48 12.79 25.18
CA ARG A 292 -27.85 12.37 25.50
C ARG A 292 -28.45 13.43 26.41
N THR A 293 -29.34 14.27 25.87
CA THR A 293 -30.26 15.06 26.68
C THR A 293 -31.32 14.12 27.26
N GLY A 294 -31.43 14.09 28.58
CA GLY A 294 -32.31 13.18 29.30
C GLY A 294 -33.78 13.61 29.35
N ALA A 295 -34.62 12.69 29.79
CA ALA A 295 -35.74 12.93 30.71
C ALA A 295 -36.28 11.56 31.17
N ALA A 296 -36.21 11.30 32.48
CA ALA A 296 -36.96 10.24 33.12
C ALA A 296 -38.31 10.82 33.60
N PRO A 297 -39.43 10.10 33.52
CA PRO A 297 -40.59 10.40 34.34
C PRO A 297 -40.54 9.55 35.62
N SER A 298 -40.77 10.25 36.73
CA SER A 298 -40.89 9.77 38.10
C SER A 298 -42.02 8.75 38.29
N ARG A 299 -41.77 7.79 39.18
CA ARG A 299 -42.80 6.97 39.84
C ARG A 299 -43.82 7.85 40.58
N ARG A 300 -45.10 7.54 40.42
CA ARG A 300 -46.06 7.34 41.52
C ARG A 300 -47.00 6.22 41.13
#